data_AF-A0A547PCR2-F1
#
_entry.id   AF-A0A547PCR2-F1
#
_cell.length_a   1.000
_cell.length_b   1.000
_cell.length_c   1.000
_cell.angle_alpha   90.00
_cell.angle_beta   90.00
_cell.angle_gamma   90.00
#
_symmetry.space_group_name_H-M   'P 1'
#
loop_
_entity.id
_entity.type
_entity.pdbx_description
1 polymer ?
#
loop_
_entity_poly.entity_id
_entity_poly.type
_entity_poly.pdbx_seq_one_letter_code
_entity_poly.pdbx_strand_id
1 'polypeptide(L)'
;MVTVREEGRKRRITAAEAFILQLTQRGLAGDSAAARSSLAAIETARVKSADAEGLGIKKFVIVPIQIECVLRTLGMATKKFPTDKKRVRWEINPWAVEATLARLGDRQLTEAEQRKVWSCTRVPHKVNWPGWWTVTE
;
A
#
# COMPACT_ATOMS: atom_id res chain seq x y z
N MET A 1 10.23 -28.42 5.91
CA MET A 1 10.87 -29.75 5.78
C MET A 1 9.93 -30.81 6.33
N VAL A 2 9.62 -31.84 5.54
CA VAL A 2 8.67 -32.92 5.85
C VAL A 2 9.42 -34.25 5.81
N THR A 3 9.05 -35.17 6.69
CA THR A 3 9.63 -36.52 6.70
C THR A 3 8.71 -37.46 5.95
N VAL A 4 9.21 -38.08 4.88
CA VAL A 4 8.48 -39.06 4.08
C VAL A 4 9.12 -40.43 4.26
N ARG A 5 8.30 -41.48 4.27
CA ARG A 5 8.73 -42.88 4.33
C ARG A 5 8.38 -43.55 3.02
N GLU A 6 9.39 -43.99 2.29
CA GLU A 6 9.25 -44.67 1.00
C GLU A 6 10.14 -45.91 1.01
N GLU A 7 9.60 -47.06 0.62
CA GLU A 7 10.31 -48.36 0.60
C GLU A 7 11.04 -48.68 1.93
N GLY A 8 10.44 -48.28 3.05
CA GLY A 8 11.00 -48.51 4.39
C GLY A 8 12.08 -47.50 4.83
N ARG A 9 12.59 -46.63 3.95
CA ARG A 9 13.58 -45.60 4.27
C ARG A 9 12.90 -44.27 4.58
N LYS A 10 13.36 -43.60 5.65
CA LYS A 10 12.89 -42.25 6.01
C LYS A 10 13.80 -41.21 5.37
N ARG A 11 13.22 -40.25 4.66
CA ARG A 11 13.94 -39.11 4.08
C ARG A 11 13.28 -37.81 4.51
N ARG A 12 14.09 -36.77 4.73
CA ARG A 12 13.63 -35.43 5.06
C ARG A 12 13.73 -34.58 3.80
N ILE A 13 12.58 -34.23 3.24
CA ILE A 13 12.47 -33.51 1.97
C ILE A 13 11.68 -32.21 2.17
N THR A 14 11.65 -31.36 1.16
CA THR A 14 10.81 -30.17 1.17
C THR A 14 9.34 -30.55 0.99
N ALA A 15 8.42 -29.64 1.36
CA ALA A 15 6.99 -29.88 1.17
C ALA A 15 6.63 -30.00 -0.32
N ALA A 16 7.34 -29.27 -1.20
CA ALA A 16 7.16 -29.33 -2.64
C ALA A 16 7.57 -30.70 -3.20
N GLU A 17 8.72 -31.22 -2.80
CA GLU A 17 9.18 -32.56 -3.20
C GLU A 17 8.22 -33.66 -2.70
N ALA A 18 7.73 -33.54 -1.46
CA ALA A 18 6.74 -34.47 -0.92
C ALA A 18 5.42 -34.44 -1.69
N PHE A 19 4.99 -33.25 -2.12
CA PHE A 19 3.78 -33.07 -2.91
C PHE A 19 3.91 -33.70 -4.31
N ILE A 20 5.04 -33.49 -4.99
CA ILE A 20 5.31 -34.10 -6.29
C ILE A 20 5.33 -35.63 -6.17
N LEU A 21 6.02 -36.17 -5.15
CA LEU A 21 6.10 -37.61 -4.91
C LEU A 21 4.71 -38.23 -4.66
N GLN A 22 3.87 -37.54 -3.89
CA GLN A 22 2.51 -38.01 -3.63
C GLN A 22 1.64 -37.99 -4.90
N LEU A 23 1.80 -36.98 -5.75
CA LEU A 23 1.04 -36.84 -6.98
C LEU A 23 1.44 -37.91 -8.01
N THR A 24 2.73 -38.22 -8.13
CA THR A 24 3.22 -39.30 -9.01
C THR A 24 2.78 -40.67 -8.52
N GLN A 25 2.86 -40.93 -7.21
CA GLN A 25 2.36 -42.19 -6.62
C GLN A 25 0.86 -42.39 -6.88
N ARG A 26 0.03 -41.35 -6.74
CA ARG A 26 -1.41 -41.45 -7.05
C ARG A 26 -1.70 -41.66 -8.54
N GLY A 27 -0.92 -41.03 -9.43
CA GLY A 27 -1.02 -41.25 -10.88
C GLY A 27 -0.67 -42.69 -11.27
N LEU A 28 0.40 -43.25 -10.70
CA LEU A 28 0.83 -44.64 -10.90
C LEU A 28 -0.19 -45.66 -10.34
N ALA A 29 -0.85 -45.33 -9.23
CA ALA A 29 -1.89 -46.16 -8.64
C ALA A 29 -3.24 -46.13 -9.40
N GLY A 30 -3.31 -45.41 -10.53
CA GLY A 30 -4.52 -45.30 -11.37
C GLY A 30 -5.55 -44.28 -10.87
N ASP A 31 -5.29 -43.59 -9.75
CA ASP A 31 -6.14 -42.52 -9.21
C ASP A 31 -5.86 -41.19 -9.93
N SER A 32 -6.11 -41.22 -11.24
CA SER A 32 -5.95 -40.07 -12.13
C SER A 32 -6.92 -38.93 -11.80
N ALA A 33 -8.04 -39.23 -11.14
CA ALA A 33 -9.03 -38.25 -10.73
C ALA A 33 -8.49 -37.35 -9.60
N ALA A 34 -7.85 -37.94 -8.58
CA ALA A 34 -7.24 -37.16 -7.51
C ALA A 34 -6.05 -36.30 -7.99
N ALA A 35 -5.24 -36.81 -8.92
CA ALA A 35 -4.15 -36.05 -9.53
C ALA A 35 -4.67 -34.85 -10.34
N ARG A 36 -5.71 -35.04 -11.16
CA ARG A 36 -6.34 -33.97 -11.94
C ARG A 36 -7.04 -32.93 -11.06
N SER A 37 -7.71 -33.36 -10.00
CA SER A 37 -8.34 -32.45 -9.02
C SER A 37 -7.30 -31.58 -8.30
N SER A 38 -6.15 -32.15 -7.95
CA SER A 38 -5.04 -31.40 -7.34
C SER A 38 -4.46 -30.34 -8.29
N LEU A 39 -4.26 -30.70 -9.57
CA LEU A 39 -3.80 -29.75 -10.59
C LEU A 39 -4.83 -28.64 -10.87
N ALA A 40 -6.11 -28.98 -10.92
CA ALA A 40 -7.18 -28.00 -11.11
C ALA A 40 -7.27 -27.00 -9.93
N ALA A 41 -7.04 -27.46 -8.70
CA ALA A 41 -6.96 -26.59 -7.52
C ALA A 41 -5.76 -25.61 -7.60
N ILE A 42 -4.62 -26.06 -8.14
CA ILE A 42 -3.45 -25.19 -8.37
C ILE A 42 -3.75 -24.16 -9.45
N GLU A 43 -4.35 -24.58 -10.57
CA GLU A 43 -4.66 -23.69 -11.69
C GLU A 43 -5.66 -22.61 -11.28
N THR A 44 -6.71 -22.97 -10.53
CA THR A 44 -7.68 -22.00 -9.98
C THR A 44 -7.05 -21.05 -8.96
N ALA A 45 -6.09 -21.50 -8.16
CA ALA A 45 -5.32 -20.61 -7.28
C ALA A 45 -4.41 -19.67 -8.08
N ARG A 46 -3.78 -20.16 -9.16
CA ARG A 46 -2.91 -19.38 -10.04
C ARG A 46 -3.69 -18.30 -10.80
N VAL A 47 -4.87 -18.61 -11.32
CA VAL A 47 -5.76 -17.63 -11.96
C VAL A 47 -6.19 -16.55 -10.97
N LYS A 48 -6.56 -16.92 -9.73
CA LYS A 48 -6.84 -15.93 -8.67
C LYS A 48 -5.64 -15.06 -8.31
N SER A 49 -4.43 -15.61 -8.36
CA SER A 49 -3.18 -14.86 -8.14
C SER A 49 -2.80 -13.98 -9.34
N ALA A 50 -3.09 -14.39 -10.57
CA ALA A 50 -2.89 -13.59 -11.78
C ALA A 50 -3.86 -12.40 -11.83
N ASP A 51 -5.11 -12.58 -11.39
CA ASP A 51 -6.05 -11.47 -11.16
C ASP A 51 -5.57 -10.50 -10.07
N ALA A 52 -4.68 -10.95 -9.18
CA ALA A 52 -4.03 -10.11 -8.17
C ALA A 52 -2.80 -9.35 -8.71
N GLU A 53 -2.21 -9.73 -9.85
CA GLU A 53 -1.11 -8.98 -10.48
C GLU A 53 -1.56 -7.64 -11.08
N GLY A 54 -2.88 -7.41 -11.20
CA GLY A 54 -3.48 -6.10 -11.51
C GLY A 54 -3.78 -5.22 -10.29
N LEU A 55 -3.41 -5.65 -9.08
CA LEU A 55 -3.60 -4.87 -7.85
C LEU A 55 -2.39 -3.99 -7.57
N GLY A 56 -2.04 -3.13 -8.53
CA GLY A 56 -1.38 -1.88 -8.18
C GLY A 56 -2.16 -1.24 -7.03
N ILE A 57 -1.49 -0.86 -5.95
CA ILE A 57 -2.07 -0.44 -4.67
C ILE A 57 -3.31 0.46 -4.91
N LYS A 58 -4.52 -0.12 -4.90
CA LYS A 58 -5.76 0.62 -5.21
C LYS A 58 -6.26 1.43 -4.02
N LYS A 59 -5.83 1.09 -2.80
CA LYS A 59 -6.36 1.70 -1.58
C LYS A 59 -5.37 1.61 -0.42
N PHE A 60 -4.94 2.77 0.08
CA PHE A 60 -4.38 2.88 1.42
C PHE A 60 -5.56 2.92 2.40
N VAL A 61 -5.74 1.86 3.20
CA VAL A 61 -6.65 1.91 4.36
C VAL A 61 -5.80 2.25 5.57
N ILE A 62 -5.76 3.54 5.87
CA ILE A 62 -5.19 4.05 7.12
C ILE A 62 -6.32 4.02 8.14
N VAL A 63 -6.16 3.24 9.21
CA VAL A 63 -7.03 3.28 10.39
C VAL A 63 -6.30 4.12 11.44
N PRO A 64 -6.57 5.43 11.55
CA PRO A 64 -5.92 6.25 12.53
C PRO A 64 -6.56 6.00 13.89
N ILE A 65 -5.84 5.37 14.82
CA ILE A 65 -6.20 5.39 16.24
C ILE A 65 -6.11 6.83 16.79
N GLN A 66 -5.30 7.69 16.15
CA GLN A 66 -5.29 9.15 16.28
C GLN A 66 -4.86 9.78 14.94
N ILE A 67 -5.71 10.60 14.32
CA ILE A 67 -5.43 11.28 13.02
C ILE A 67 -4.13 12.11 13.08
N GLU A 68 -3.76 12.57 14.28
CA GLU A 68 -2.53 13.32 14.55
C GLU A 68 -1.23 12.58 14.19
N CYS A 69 -1.21 11.24 14.22
CA CYS A 69 0.03 10.49 13.99
C CYS A 69 0.38 10.41 12.50
N VAL A 70 -0.62 10.28 11.62
CA VAL A 70 -0.39 9.90 10.22
C VAL A 70 0.23 11.03 9.41
N LEU A 71 -0.30 12.25 9.53
CA LEU A 71 0.21 13.40 8.75
C LEU A 71 1.65 13.74 9.12
N ARG A 72 2.02 13.55 10.40
CA ARG A 72 3.40 13.71 10.87
C ARG A 72 4.28 12.56 10.40
N THR A 73 3.83 11.32 10.52
CA THR A 73 4.58 10.13 10.08
C THR A 73 4.86 10.17 8.57
N LEU A 74 3.92 10.65 7.77
CA LEU A 74 4.09 10.85 6.33
C LEU A 74 4.88 12.11 5.98
N GLY A 75 5.29 12.92 6.97
CA GLY A 75 6.01 14.17 6.74
C GLY A 75 5.18 15.27 6.06
N MET A 76 3.85 15.13 5.99
CA MET A 76 2.94 16.05 5.31
C MET A 76 2.64 17.31 6.14
N ALA A 77 2.59 17.18 7.47
CA ALA A 77 2.31 18.30 8.37
C ALA A 77 3.14 18.23 9.65
N THR A 78 3.38 19.39 10.26
CA THR A 78 4.11 19.53 11.53
C THR A 78 3.25 20.28 12.53
N LYS A 79 3.25 19.81 13.79
CA LYS A 79 2.58 20.49 14.91
C LYS A 79 3.50 21.60 15.43
N LYS A 80 3.10 22.86 15.30
CA LYS A 80 3.82 24.02 15.81
C LYS A 80 3.39 24.32 17.24
N PHE A 81 4.33 24.77 18.07
CA PHE A 81 4.10 25.10 19.48
C PHE A 81 3.34 24.00 20.26
N PRO A 82 3.84 22.75 20.26
CA PRO A 82 3.10 21.62 20.84
C PRO A 82 2.80 21.76 22.34
N THR A 83 3.58 22.59 23.04
CA THR A 83 3.44 22.85 24.49
C THR A 83 2.54 24.05 24.82
N ASP A 84 2.26 24.94 23.85
CA ASP A 84 1.45 26.13 24.07
C ASP A 84 0.02 25.90 23.54
N LYS A 85 -0.91 25.63 24.46
CA LYS A 85 -2.32 25.35 24.13
C LYS A 85 -3.01 26.49 23.36
N LYS A 86 -2.54 27.74 23.46
CA LYS A 86 -3.14 28.88 22.76
C LYS A 86 -2.62 29.05 21.33
N ARG A 87 -1.39 28.58 21.07
CA ARG A 87 -0.70 28.76 19.77
C ARG A 87 -0.54 27.47 18.99
N VAL A 88 -0.88 26.33 19.59
CA VAL A 88 -0.77 25.01 18.99
C VAL A 88 -1.60 24.95 17.71
N ARG A 89 -0.94 24.65 16.60
CA ARG A 89 -1.58 24.50 15.30
C ARG A 89 -0.78 23.57 14.40
N TRP A 90 -1.46 22.96 13.45
CA TRP A 90 -0.83 22.17 12.41
C TRP A 90 -0.51 23.06 11.22
N GLU A 91 0.70 22.94 10.69
CA GLU A 91 1.12 23.59 9.46
C GLU A 91 1.56 22.52 8.45
N ILE A 92 1.11 22.66 7.19
CA ILE A 92 1.41 21.74 6.09
C ILE A 92 2.80 22.05 5.54
N ASN A 93 3.58 21.01 5.24
CA ASN A 93 4.89 21.17 4.63
C ASN A 93 4.78 21.54 3.14
N PRO A 94 5.71 22.34 2.60
CA PRO A 94 5.65 22.83 1.21
C PRO A 94 5.43 21.75 0.15
N TRP A 95 6.18 20.65 0.21
CA TRP A 95 6.07 19.56 -0.77
C TRP A 95 4.66 18.95 -0.86
N ALA A 96 3.93 18.90 0.27
CA ALA A 96 2.59 18.32 0.31
C ALA A 96 1.57 19.26 -0.33
N VAL A 97 1.79 20.58 -0.23
CA VAL A 97 1.00 21.59 -0.93
C VAL A 97 1.24 21.47 -2.42
N GLU A 98 2.50 21.44 -2.86
CA GLU A 98 2.88 21.28 -4.28
C GLU A 98 2.27 20.01 -4.89
N ALA A 99 2.42 18.87 -4.21
CA ALA A 99 1.87 17.59 -4.65
C ALA A 99 0.34 17.61 -4.75
N THR A 100 -0.34 18.40 -3.91
CA THR A 100 -1.80 18.54 -3.96
C THR A 100 -2.23 19.47 -5.09
N LEU A 101 -1.54 20.59 -5.28
CA LEU A 101 -1.81 21.53 -6.37
C LEU A 101 -1.57 20.90 -7.74
N ALA A 102 -0.54 20.05 -7.88
CA ALA A 102 -0.28 19.29 -9.10
C ALA A 102 -1.41 18.30 -9.45
N ARG A 103 -2.17 17.83 -8.46
CA ARG A 103 -3.31 16.92 -8.63
C ARG A 103 -4.64 17.64 -8.85
N LEU A 104 -4.66 18.96 -8.75
CA LEU A 104 -5.88 19.76 -8.84
C LEU A 104 -6.44 19.83 -10.29
N GLY A 105 -5.62 19.44 -11.28
CA GLY A 105 -5.99 19.46 -12.69
C GLY A 105 -6.27 20.87 -13.18
N ASP A 106 -7.38 21.05 -13.91
CA ASP A 106 -7.78 22.35 -14.47
C ASP A 106 -8.44 23.28 -13.45
N ARG A 107 -8.73 22.78 -12.24
CA ARG A 107 -9.35 23.61 -11.20
C ARG A 107 -8.31 24.59 -10.64
N GLN A 108 -8.63 25.88 -10.72
CA GLN A 108 -7.90 26.94 -10.03
C GLN A 108 -8.60 27.27 -8.71
N LEU A 109 -7.81 27.54 -7.66
CA LEU A 109 -8.36 27.95 -6.38
C LEU A 109 -8.74 29.43 -6.42
N THR A 110 -9.89 29.77 -5.83
CA THR A 110 -10.30 31.16 -5.59
C THR A 110 -9.34 31.85 -4.62
N GLU A 111 -9.27 33.18 -4.63
CA GLU A 111 -8.40 33.91 -3.70
C GLU A 111 -8.63 33.57 -2.22
N ALA A 112 -9.90 33.33 -1.84
CA ALA A 112 -10.24 32.93 -0.49
C ALA A 112 -9.65 31.56 -0.12
N GLU A 113 -9.69 30.60 -1.04
CA GLU A 113 -9.05 29.29 -0.88
C GLU A 113 -7.52 29.42 -0.86
N GLN A 114 -6.95 30.26 -1.73
CA GLN A 114 -5.51 30.53 -1.75
C GLN A 114 -5.01 31.10 -0.43
N ARG A 115 -5.69 32.11 0.15
CA ARG A 115 -5.35 32.65 1.49
C ARG A 115 -5.41 31.58 2.58
N LYS A 116 -6.39 30.68 2.50
CA LYS A 116 -6.52 29.58 3.46
C LYS A 116 -5.34 28.62 3.35
N VAL A 117 -4.99 28.20 2.14
CA VAL A 117 -3.83 27.31 1.89
C VAL A 117 -2.54 28.00 2.33
N TRP A 118 -2.36 29.28 2.02
CA TRP A 118 -1.20 30.08 2.44
C TRP A 118 -1.06 30.10 3.96
N SER A 119 -2.13 30.45 4.70
CA SER A 119 -2.11 30.53 6.17
C SER A 119 -1.88 29.17 6.87
N CYS A 120 -2.26 28.07 6.22
CA CYS A 120 -2.03 26.71 6.71
C CYS A 120 -0.67 26.14 6.31
N THR A 121 0.09 26.82 5.44
CA THR A 121 1.39 26.34 4.96
C THR A 121 2.50 26.82 5.89
N ARG A 122 3.39 25.92 6.30
CA ARG A 122 4.46 26.21 7.28
C ARG A 122 5.45 27.26 6.78
N VAL A 123 5.82 27.16 5.50
CA VAL A 123 6.82 28.01 4.87
C VAL A 123 6.35 28.35 3.44
N PRO A 124 5.35 29.24 3.29
CA PRO A 124 4.69 29.48 2.01
C PRO A 124 5.65 29.98 0.91
N HIS A 125 6.67 30.75 1.28
CA HIS A 125 7.70 31.24 0.35
C HIS A 125 8.63 30.15 -0.22
N LYS A 126 8.57 28.91 0.29
CA LYS A 126 9.33 27.77 -0.25
C LYS A 126 8.50 26.88 -1.17
N VAL A 127 7.25 27.24 -1.42
CA VAL A 127 6.36 26.51 -2.33
C VAL A 127 6.52 27.08 -3.74
N ASN A 128 6.66 26.20 -4.73
CA ASN A 128 6.54 26.55 -6.14
C ASN A 128 5.07 26.74 -6.49
N TRP A 129 4.57 27.96 -6.30
CA TRP A 129 3.18 28.29 -6.58
C TRP A 129 2.88 28.25 -8.10
N PRO A 130 1.72 27.72 -8.51
CA PRO A 130 1.30 27.76 -9.91
C PRO A 130 1.17 29.20 -10.42
N GLY A 131 1.34 29.43 -11.72
CA GLY A 131 1.28 30.78 -12.31
C GLY A 131 -0.07 31.50 -12.18
N TRP A 132 -1.15 30.77 -11.87
CA TRP A 132 -2.47 31.33 -11.58
C TRP A 132 -2.63 31.79 -10.12
N TRP A 133 -1.63 31.53 -9.27
CA TRP A 133 -1.64 31.90 -7.87
C TRP A 133 -1.39 33.41 -7.70
N THR A 134 -2.24 34.09 -6.93
CA THR A 134 -2.21 35.55 -6.77
C THR A 134 -1.86 36.00 -5.35
N VAL A 135 -2.10 35.17 -4.34
CA VAL A 135 -1.87 35.53 -2.93
C VAL A 135 -0.41 35.34 -2.53
N THR A 136 0.29 36.42 -2.17
CA THR A 136 1.71 36.39 -1.79
C THR A 136 2.03 37.00 -0.42
N GLU A 137 1.07 37.67 0.25
CA GLU A 137 1.21 38.19 1.62
C GLU A 137 -0.16 38.43 2.27
#